data_AF-A0AAW3IHN0-F1
#
_entry.id   AF-A0AAW3IHN0-F1
#
_cell.length_a   1.000
_cell.length_b   1.000
_cell.length_c   1.000
_cell.angle_alpha   90.00
_cell.angle_beta   90.00
_cell.angle_gamma   90.00
#
_symmetry.space_group_name_H-M   'P 1'
#
loop_
_entity.id
_entity.type
_entity.pdbx_description
1 polymer ?
#
loop_
_entity_poly.entity_id
_entity_poly.type
_entity_poly.pdbx_seq_one_letter_code
_entity_poly.pdbx_strand_id
1 'polypeptide(L)'
;MSTIERLLDEEDVAGMVEDLKRWPNTAVELNAFELAVTPYLTFYFTYDPKHLLRTTLDMVEIHKAFEALLGHPYTVSTHPVSERPHPYGSKRLGDIREWAHKIRPDKSFTVGFTDEKNSQSSPTHAAYLWRKRDRAANDDFSSIQFYYRWQWWLDNKDAWRKFVLETIGRLKPAQVYSGFAWGTPLAFGMQSEIAVWHRALAPHFYGLDTDDTFSMAFTPELPSGIRPPTWGFFLSDIWREKLAITRDDVAAHLADPRIRIDTLSCGQWIELGPQPELYPVENGVPELPALLNRLLRRIRHPQLDLVGSGEWDGDPNERFDRRDTQRWLARFDDDSDWPTPAIRGRTPGGTPTEPTPTHVVVGEEIPSSGWWYTLAKTGSRRHFNAGELAPPIHQDPSRGRVIWQRDIDQSAPEPEPARRAETGQLAPRAGQWRGDDKGEVLCVVAKHEALPAYKGEAITWHWMHEAAPSASAGARVRSGEPCPYPGSWTCQELPTGPQTFAYQVTMPQVNGREVTWVLLTFLR
;
A
#
# COMPACT_ATOMS: atom_id res chain seq x y z
N MET A 1 -14.63 -15.26 -10.32
CA MET A 1 -14.77 -16.04 -9.07
C MET A 1 -16.23 -16.00 -8.68
N SER A 2 -16.78 -17.05 -8.05
CA SER A 2 -18.18 -17.10 -7.60
C SER A 2 -18.21 -16.78 -6.11
N THR A 3 -18.47 -15.53 -5.74
CA THR A 3 -18.57 -15.10 -4.34
C THR A 3 -19.97 -15.37 -3.81
N ILE A 4 -20.16 -16.56 -3.23
CA ILE A 4 -21.34 -16.88 -2.38
C ILE A 4 -21.18 -16.20 -1.00
N GLU A 5 -19.99 -15.65 -0.72
CA GLU A 5 -19.60 -15.05 0.55
C GLU A 5 -19.30 -13.55 0.37
N ARG A 6 -19.52 -12.79 1.43
CA ARG A 6 -19.21 -11.36 1.50
C ARG A 6 -17.68 -11.19 1.53
N LEU A 7 -17.15 -10.36 0.64
CA LEU A 7 -15.72 -10.07 0.48
C LEU A 7 -15.18 -9.27 1.65
N LEU A 8 -15.96 -8.30 2.15
CA LEU A 8 -15.56 -7.32 3.16
C LEU A 8 -16.57 -7.27 4.30
N ASP A 9 -16.09 -7.34 5.54
CA ASP A 9 -16.88 -6.98 6.70
C ASP A 9 -16.66 -5.52 7.14
N GLU A 10 -17.32 -5.10 8.22
CA GLU A 10 -17.22 -3.73 8.73
C GLU A 10 -15.83 -3.43 9.35
N GLU A 11 -15.16 -4.45 9.90
CA GLU A 11 -13.83 -4.33 10.50
C GLU A 11 -12.77 -4.13 9.41
N ASP A 12 -12.87 -4.86 8.29
CA ASP A 12 -12.01 -4.71 7.11
C ASP A 12 -12.05 -3.26 6.58
N VAL A 13 -13.27 -2.72 6.42
CA VAL A 13 -13.46 -1.35 5.91
C VAL A 13 -12.95 -0.33 6.93
N ALA A 14 -13.25 -0.50 8.21
CA ALA A 14 -12.81 0.42 9.26
C ALA A 14 -11.28 0.45 9.40
N GLY A 15 -10.63 -0.72 9.35
CA GLY A 15 -9.18 -0.83 9.37
C GLY A 15 -8.54 -0.13 8.19
N MET A 16 -9.03 -0.41 6.98
CA MET A 16 -8.52 0.23 5.76
C MET A 16 -8.71 1.76 5.78
N VAL A 17 -9.83 2.26 6.31
CA VAL A 17 -10.08 3.70 6.47
C VAL A 17 -9.04 4.33 7.40
N GLU A 18 -8.78 3.74 8.55
CA GLU A 18 -7.80 4.27 9.50
C GLU A 18 -6.37 4.23 8.94
N ASP A 19 -6.01 3.17 8.22
CA ASP A 19 -4.69 3.07 7.59
C ASP A 19 -4.52 4.08 6.45
N LEU A 20 -5.54 4.28 5.61
CA LEU A 20 -5.51 5.26 4.53
C LEU A 20 -5.43 6.71 5.01
N LYS A 21 -6.00 7.01 6.18
CA LYS A 21 -5.83 8.33 6.83
C LYS A 21 -4.39 8.58 7.27
N ARG A 22 -3.67 7.53 7.67
CA ARG A 22 -2.25 7.61 8.10
C ARG A 22 -1.30 7.61 6.92
N TRP A 23 -1.59 6.78 5.93
CA TRP A 23 -0.74 6.57 4.76
C TRP A 23 -1.58 6.27 3.52
N PRO A 24 -1.53 7.10 2.46
CA PRO A 24 -2.46 6.98 1.34
C PRO A 24 -2.10 5.86 0.34
N ASN A 25 -0.97 5.17 0.54
CA ASN A 25 -0.54 4.03 -0.27
C ASN A 25 -0.46 2.76 0.57
N THR A 26 -1.64 2.28 0.97
CA THR A 26 -1.85 1.14 1.87
C THR A 26 -2.37 -0.06 1.11
N ALA A 27 -1.89 -1.24 1.51
CA ALA A 27 -2.30 -2.53 0.98
C ALA A 27 -3.12 -3.32 2.00
N VAL A 28 -4.01 -4.17 1.50
CA VAL A 28 -4.81 -5.12 2.27
C VAL A 28 -4.57 -6.53 1.72
N GLU A 29 -4.20 -7.44 2.62
CA GLU A 29 -3.93 -8.84 2.29
C GLU A 29 -5.24 -9.63 2.32
N LEU A 30 -5.61 -10.23 1.19
CA LEU A 30 -6.83 -11.01 1.01
C LEU A 30 -6.44 -12.45 0.67
N ASN A 31 -5.90 -13.19 1.66
CA ASN A 31 -5.48 -14.61 1.64
C ASN A 31 -4.64 -15.08 0.43
N ALA A 32 -5.18 -15.02 -0.78
CA ALA A 32 -4.56 -15.41 -2.05
C ALA A 32 -3.95 -14.25 -2.86
N PHE A 33 -4.30 -13.00 -2.56
CA PHE A 33 -3.81 -11.81 -3.26
C PHE A 33 -3.78 -10.59 -2.34
N GLU A 34 -3.10 -9.54 -2.76
CA GLU A 34 -3.00 -8.27 -2.04
C GLU A 34 -3.57 -7.17 -2.94
N LEU A 35 -4.46 -6.33 -2.41
CA LEU A 35 -4.93 -5.13 -3.12
C LEU A 35 -4.35 -3.90 -2.45
N ALA A 36 -4.02 -2.86 -3.22
CA ALA A 36 -3.47 -1.62 -2.65
C ALA A 36 -4.07 -0.37 -3.30
N VAL A 37 -4.30 0.65 -2.48
CA VAL A 37 -4.48 2.03 -2.98
C VAL A 37 -3.10 2.56 -3.32
N THR A 38 -2.94 3.16 -4.49
CA THR A 38 -1.65 3.62 -5.00
C THR A 38 -1.83 4.86 -5.89
N PRO A 39 -0.82 5.74 -5.98
CA PRO A 39 -0.82 6.79 -6.97
C PRO A 39 -0.94 6.24 -8.39
N TYR A 40 -1.77 6.89 -9.20
CA TYR A 40 -1.95 6.54 -10.59
C TYR A 40 -1.79 7.75 -11.51
N LEU A 41 -1.51 7.47 -12.78
CA LEU A 41 -1.48 8.44 -13.86
C LEU A 41 -2.00 7.80 -15.15
N THR A 42 -3.06 8.36 -15.72
CA THR A 42 -3.71 7.78 -16.90
C THR A 42 -3.91 8.80 -18.00
N PHE A 43 -3.43 8.46 -19.19
CA PHE A 43 -3.58 9.26 -20.41
C PHE A 43 -4.63 8.64 -21.32
N TYR A 44 -5.69 9.38 -21.64
CA TYR A 44 -6.72 8.98 -22.60
C TYR A 44 -6.57 9.78 -23.89
N PHE A 45 -6.42 9.10 -25.03
CA PHE A 45 -6.12 9.76 -26.30
C PHE A 45 -6.77 9.04 -27.48
N THR A 46 -7.06 9.81 -28.53
CA THR A 46 -7.40 9.27 -29.85
C THR A 46 -6.17 9.31 -30.75
N TYR A 47 -6.22 8.61 -31.89
CA TYR A 47 -5.17 8.68 -32.90
C TYR A 47 -5.77 8.59 -34.30
N ASP A 48 -5.15 9.25 -35.27
CA ASP A 48 -5.47 9.05 -36.69
C ASP A 48 -4.95 7.66 -37.10
N PRO A 49 -5.78 6.76 -37.68
CA PRO A 49 -5.33 5.47 -38.19
C PRO A 49 -4.11 5.52 -39.11
N LYS A 50 -3.89 6.62 -39.86
CA LYS A 50 -2.69 6.85 -40.69
C LYS A 50 -1.41 6.96 -39.86
N HIS A 51 -1.53 7.28 -38.58
CA HIS A 51 -0.44 7.41 -37.62
C HIS A 51 -0.41 6.26 -36.60
N LEU A 52 -1.11 5.16 -36.85
CA LEU A 52 -1.21 4.01 -35.93
C LEU A 52 0.16 3.47 -35.49
N LEU A 53 1.08 3.22 -36.41
CA LEU A 53 2.41 2.69 -36.06
C LEU A 53 3.21 3.70 -35.22
N ARG A 54 3.23 4.96 -35.63
CA ARG A 54 3.89 6.04 -34.90
C ARG A 54 3.34 6.16 -33.47
N THR A 55 2.02 6.16 -33.33
CA THR A 55 1.34 6.22 -32.02
C THR A 55 1.74 5.04 -31.15
N THR A 56 1.73 3.83 -31.70
CA THR A 56 2.12 2.61 -30.96
C THR A 56 3.59 2.70 -30.50
N LEU A 57 4.49 3.18 -31.37
CA LEU A 57 5.90 3.38 -31.00
C LEU A 57 6.06 4.47 -29.95
N ASP A 58 5.29 5.56 -30.04
CA ASP A 58 5.29 6.61 -29.03
C ASP A 58 4.89 6.07 -27.66
N MET A 59 3.85 5.21 -27.58
CA MET A 59 3.48 4.54 -26.33
C MET A 59 4.61 3.69 -25.76
N VAL A 60 5.33 2.93 -26.61
CA VAL A 60 6.47 2.12 -26.20
C VAL A 60 7.61 2.97 -25.65
N GLU A 61 7.92 4.11 -26.28
CA GLU A 61 8.96 5.01 -25.80
C GLU A 61 8.57 5.72 -24.50
N ILE A 62 7.31 6.12 -24.35
CA ILE A 62 6.79 6.70 -23.11
C ILE A 62 6.92 5.70 -21.97
N HIS A 63 6.51 4.45 -22.19
CA HIS A 63 6.73 3.36 -21.25
C HIS A 63 8.21 3.23 -20.86
N LYS A 64 9.12 3.17 -21.83
CA LYS A 64 10.55 3.01 -21.56
C LYS A 64 11.14 4.19 -20.79
N ALA A 65 10.68 5.41 -21.06
CA ALA A 65 11.08 6.59 -20.30
C ALA A 65 10.60 6.48 -18.84
N PHE A 66 9.36 6.06 -18.62
CA PHE A 66 8.82 5.84 -17.28
C PHE A 66 9.56 4.73 -16.52
N GLU A 67 9.79 3.59 -17.17
CA GLU A 67 10.55 2.46 -16.62
C GLU A 67 11.96 2.87 -16.17
N ALA A 68 12.64 3.67 -16.99
CA ALA A 68 13.98 4.18 -16.68
C ALA A 68 13.96 5.12 -15.46
N LEU A 69 12.93 5.96 -15.31
CA LEU A 69 12.76 6.82 -14.12
C LEU A 69 12.57 6.01 -12.83
N LEU A 70 11.99 4.82 -12.93
CA LEU A 70 11.78 3.91 -11.80
C LEU A 70 12.99 3.00 -11.52
N GLY A 71 14.02 3.01 -12.37
CA GLY A 71 15.17 2.11 -12.23
C GLY A 71 14.88 0.66 -12.63
N HIS A 72 14.00 0.45 -13.63
CA HIS A 72 13.65 -0.87 -14.19
C HIS A 72 13.02 -1.85 -13.18
N PRO A 73 11.82 -1.54 -12.66
CA PRO A 73 11.21 -2.28 -11.55
C PRO A 73 10.47 -3.56 -11.96
N TYR A 74 10.14 -3.74 -13.25
CA TYR A 74 9.18 -4.75 -13.68
C TYR A 74 9.73 -6.18 -13.59
N THR A 75 8.88 -7.10 -13.13
CA THR A 75 9.21 -8.53 -13.00
C THR A 75 8.37 -9.39 -13.96
N VAL A 76 7.20 -8.92 -14.38
CA VAL A 76 6.29 -9.59 -15.30
C VAL A 76 5.83 -8.63 -16.40
N SER A 77 5.64 -9.17 -17.61
CA SER A 77 4.95 -8.48 -18.71
C SER A 77 4.08 -9.46 -19.50
N THR A 78 3.08 -8.94 -20.22
CA THR A 78 2.19 -9.76 -21.05
C THR A 78 2.66 -9.84 -22.49
N HIS A 79 2.51 -11.01 -23.11
CA HIS A 79 2.78 -11.17 -24.53
C HIS A 79 1.76 -10.35 -25.37
N PRO A 80 2.16 -9.48 -26.32
CA PRO A 80 1.25 -8.54 -27.00
C PRO A 80 0.09 -9.14 -27.82
N VAL A 81 0.20 -10.44 -28.17
CA VAL A 81 -0.85 -11.20 -28.90
C VAL A 81 -1.66 -12.14 -28.01
N SER A 82 -1.03 -12.96 -27.17
CA SER A 82 -1.75 -13.94 -26.34
C SER A 82 -2.22 -13.35 -25.01
N GLU A 83 -1.73 -12.15 -24.66
CA GLU A 83 -1.99 -11.42 -23.41
C GLU A 83 -1.59 -12.20 -22.15
N ARG A 84 -0.85 -13.31 -22.32
CA ARG A 84 -0.40 -14.16 -21.20
C ARG A 84 0.79 -13.54 -20.49
N PRO A 85 0.82 -13.57 -19.14
CA PRO A 85 1.95 -13.09 -18.37
C PRO A 85 3.16 -14.00 -18.51
N HIS A 86 4.33 -13.39 -18.65
CA HIS A 86 5.64 -14.05 -18.65
C HIS A 86 6.65 -13.23 -17.86
N PRO A 87 7.71 -13.86 -17.32
CA PRO A 87 8.81 -13.12 -16.71
C PRO A 87 9.34 -12.03 -17.65
N TYR A 88 9.53 -10.83 -17.12
CA TYR A 88 10.02 -9.69 -17.88
C TYR A 88 11.42 -9.99 -18.44
N GLY A 89 11.65 -9.61 -19.70
CA GLY A 89 12.87 -9.97 -20.45
C GLY A 89 12.93 -11.41 -20.98
N SER A 90 11.91 -12.23 -20.77
CA SER A 90 11.90 -13.59 -21.32
C SER A 90 11.82 -13.60 -22.85
N LYS A 91 12.44 -14.61 -23.49
CA LYS A 91 12.42 -14.79 -24.95
C LYS A 91 11.00 -14.92 -25.54
N ARG A 92 10.02 -15.32 -24.71
CA ARG A 92 8.61 -15.40 -25.12
C ARG A 92 8.01 -14.02 -25.41
N LEU A 93 8.47 -12.98 -24.72
CA LEU A 93 7.98 -11.62 -24.92
C LEU A 93 8.52 -10.99 -26.20
N GLY A 94 9.76 -11.30 -26.59
CA GLY A 94 10.43 -10.66 -27.73
C GLY A 94 10.65 -9.16 -27.53
N ASP A 95 11.01 -8.43 -28.60
CA ASP A 95 11.09 -6.97 -28.55
C ASP A 95 9.70 -6.36 -28.82
N ILE A 96 9.22 -5.56 -27.87
CA ILE A 96 7.96 -4.84 -28.00
C ILE A 96 7.91 -3.89 -29.20
N ARG A 97 9.04 -3.31 -29.63
CA ARG A 97 9.09 -2.47 -30.84
C ARG A 97 8.83 -3.31 -32.09
N GLU A 98 9.31 -4.55 -32.15
CA GLU A 98 8.98 -5.44 -33.25
C GLU A 98 7.50 -5.81 -33.24
N TRP A 99 6.91 -6.02 -32.05
CA TRP A 99 5.47 -6.27 -31.94
C TRP A 99 4.62 -5.12 -32.44
N ALA A 100 5.03 -3.87 -32.19
CA ALA A 100 4.35 -2.70 -32.72
C ALA A 100 4.27 -2.71 -34.27
N HIS A 101 5.26 -3.31 -34.95
CA HIS A 101 5.25 -3.46 -36.41
C HIS A 101 4.46 -4.70 -36.89
N LYS A 102 4.41 -5.77 -36.08
CA LYS A 102 3.78 -7.05 -36.44
C LYS A 102 2.28 -7.08 -36.19
N ILE A 103 1.79 -6.34 -35.20
CA ILE A 103 0.36 -6.34 -34.85
C ILE A 103 -0.45 -5.66 -35.95
N ARG A 104 -1.47 -6.37 -36.43
CA ARG A 104 -2.34 -5.88 -37.50
C ARG A 104 -3.14 -4.63 -37.07
N PRO A 105 -3.45 -3.71 -37.99
CA PRO A 105 -4.24 -2.51 -37.68
C PRO A 105 -5.62 -2.79 -37.06
N ASP A 106 -6.28 -3.89 -37.44
CA ASP A 106 -7.60 -4.31 -36.96
C ASP A 106 -7.59 -5.00 -35.59
N LYS A 107 -6.41 -5.14 -34.98
CA LYS A 107 -6.21 -5.68 -33.63
C LYS A 107 -5.81 -4.58 -32.68
N SER A 108 -6.11 -4.75 -31.40
CA SER A 108 -5.58 -3.85 -30.37
C SER A 108 -4.10 -4.17 -30.12
N PHE A 109 -3.34 -3.17 -29.67
CA PHE A 109 -2.01 -3.38 -29.11
C PHE A 109 -2.13 -3.26 -27.60
N THR A 110 -2.02 -4.39 -26.89
CA THR A 110 -2.21 -4.46 -25.43
C THR A 110 -0.97 -5.05 -24.79
N VAL A 111 -0.34 -4.31 -23.88
CA VAL A 111 0.80 -4.80 -23.10
C VAL A 111 0.74 -4.27 -21.67
N GLY A 112 0.75 -5.18 -20.70
CA GLY A 112 0.92 -4.87 -19.29
C GLY A 112 2.34 -5.14 -18.81
N PHE A 113 2.79 -4.35 -17.85
CA PHE A 113 4.04 -4.47 -17.13
C PHE A 113 3.75 -4.28 -15.65
N THR A 114 4.29 -5.15 -14.80
CA THR A 114 4.09 -5.08 -13.36
C THR A 114 5.33 -5.58 -12.63
N ASP A 115 5.60 -5.00 -11.45
CA ASP A 115 6.59 -5.52 -10.51
C ASP A 115 6.07 -6.71 -9.69
N GLU A 116 4.78 -7.03 -9.79
CA GLU A 116 4.12 -8.08 -9.03
C GLU A 116 4.06 -9.42 -9.78
N LYS A 117 4.46 -10.49 -9.08
CA LYS A 117 4.47 -11.86 -9.65
C LYS A 117 3.09 -12.49 -9.61
N ASN A 118 2.31 -12.19 -8.58
CA ASN A 118 0.93 -12.63 -8.48
C ASN A 118 0.06 -11.72 -9.36
N SER A 119 -0.42 -12.22 -10.49
CA SER A 119 -1.25 -11.41 -11.39
C SER A 119 -2.55 -10.89 -10.75
N GLN A 120 -2.98 -11.47 -9.63
CA GLN A 120 -4.17 -11.02 -8.89
C GLN A 120 -3.88 -9.90 -7.88
N SER A 121 -2.61 -9.63 -7.58
CA SER A 121 -2.23 -8.59 -6.63
C SER A 121 -2.03 -7.23 -7.31
N SER A 122 -2.31 -6.16 -6.59
CA SER A 122 -2.04 -4.79 -7.01
C SER A 122 -0.53 -4.55 -7.16
N PRO A 123 -0.09 -3.87 -8.23
CA PRO A 123 1.31 -3.53 -8.41
C PRO A 123 1.74 -2.38 -7.50
N THR A 124 3.02 -2.35 -7.13
CA THR A 124 3.62 -1.11 -6.60
C THR A 124 4.12 -0.21 -7.72
N HIS A 125 4.51 -0.81 -8.85
CA HIS A 125 4.75 -0.12 -10.12
C HIS A 125 4.20 -0.91 -11.30
N ALA A 126 3.50 -0.22 -12.18
CA ALA A 126 3.00 -0.83 -13.39
C ALA A 126 2.89 0.16 -14.54
N ALA A 127 2.78 -0.40 -15.74
CA ALA A 127 2.40 0.31 -16.94
C ALA A 127 1.45 -0.56 -17.76
N TYR A 128 0.34 0.00 -18.19
CA TYR A 128 -0.64 -0.66 -19.05
C TYR A 128 -0.80 0.15 -20.33
N LEU A 129 -0.38 -0.43 -21.44
CA LEU A 129 -0.43 0.18 -22.75
C LEU A 129 -1.58 -0.46 -23.51
N TRP A 130 -2.57 0.34 -23.88
CA TRP A 130 -3.68 -0.14 -24.66
C TRP A 130 -4.00 0.80 -25.81
N ARG A 131 -3.56 0.42 -27.01
CA ARG A 131 -4.04 1.04 -28.24
C ARG A 131 -5.23 0.24 -28.72
N LYS A 132 -6.37 0.90 -28.88
CA LYS A 132 -7.52 0.26 -29.52
C LYS A 132 -7.19 -0.20 -30.94
N ARG A 133 -8.03 -1.08 -31.48
CA ARG A 133 -8.03 -1.44 -32.90
C ARG A 133 -8.59 -0.30 -33.74
N ASP A 134 -8.12 -0.19 -34.98
CA ASP A 134 -8.76 0.68 -35.96
C ASP A 134 -10.14 0.13 -36.34
N ARG A 135 -11.19 0.83 -35.90
CA ARG A 135 -12.57 0.63 -36.35
C ARG A 135 -13.06 1.97 -36.88
N ALA A 136 -13.56 1.98 -38.11
CA ALA A 136 -14.20 3.16 -38.67
C ALA A 136 -15.37 3.60 -37.75
N ALA A 137 -15.37 4.88 -37.37
CA ALA A 137 -16.49 5.63 -36.77
C ALA A 137 -16.68 5.68 -35.23
N ASN A 138 -15.70 5.30 -34.39
CA ASN A 138 -15.81 5.51 -32.93
C ASN A 138 -14.76 6.47 -32.35
N ASP A 139 -15.22 7.43 -31.53
CA ASP A 139 -14.40 8.38 -30.76
C ASP A 139 -13.78 7.76 -29.49
N ASP A 140 -13.83 6.43 -29.34
CA ASP A 140 -13.26 5.70 -28.20
C ASP A 140 -11.77 6.01 -27.99
N PHE A 141 -11.32 5.97 -26.75
CA PHE A 141 -9.94 6.25 -26.38
C PHE A 141 -9.04 5.01 -26.46
N SER A 142 -7.77 5.26 -26.78
CA SER A 142 -6.63 4.45 -26.33
C SER A 142 -6.15 4.99 -24.98
N SER A 143 -5.41 4.18 -24.22
CA SER A 143 -4.88 4.60 -22.94
C SER A 143 -3.44 4.16 -22.69
N ILE A 144 -2.75 4.95 -21.86
CA ILE A 144 -1.59 4.48 -21.10
C ILE A 144 -1.87 4.78 -19.62
N GLN A 145 -1.80 3.77 -18.77
CA GLN A 145 -1.95 3.92 -17.32
C GLN A 145 -0.66 3.51 -16.62
N PHE A 146 -0.29 4.27 -15.60
CA PHE A 146 0.88 4.03 -14.77
C PHE A 146 0.47 3.98 -13.30
N TYR A 147 1.12 3.09 -12.57
CA TYR A 147 1.13 3.06 -11.11
C TYR A 147 2.57 3.16 -10.62
N TYR A 148 2.75 3.81 -9.48
CA TYR A 148 4.08 4.02 -8.87
C TYR A 148 3.97 4.19 -7.37
N ARG A 149 5.01 3.79 -6.63
CA ARG A 149 5.03 3.93 -5.18
C ARG A 149 4.90 5.38 -4.75
N TRP A 150 4.10 5.61 -3.71
CA TRP A 150 3.95 6.94 -3.12
C TRP A 150 5.27 7.54 -2.64
N GLN A 151 6.09 6.73 -1.96
CA GLN A 151 7.41 7.17 -1.53
C GLN A 151 8.31 7.57 -2.71
N TRP A 152 8.27 6.81 -3.81
CA TRP A 152 9.04 7.18 -5.00
C TRP A 152 8.57 8.53 -5.56
N TRP A 153 7.25 8.80 -5.60
CA TRP A 153 6.74 10.08 -6.04
C TRP A 153 7.21 11.23 -5.14
N LEU A 154 7.16 11.05 -3.81
CA LEU A 154 7.66 12.05 -2.84
C LEU A 154 9.12 12.44 -3.14
N ASP A 155 9.95 11.46 -3.49
CA ASP A 155 11.38 11.64 -3.76
C ASP A 155 11.66 12.16 -5.19
N ASN A 156 10.69 12.10 -6.12
CA ASN A 156 10.90 12.33 -7.55
C ASN A 156 9.86 13.25 -8.22
N LYS A 157 9.17 14.11 -7.45
CA LYS A 157 8.06 14.97 -7.93
C LYS A 157 8.36 15.72 -9.22
N ASP A 158 9.53 16.34 -9.32
CA ASP A 158 9.91 17.15 -10.49
C ASP A 158 10.22 16.29 -11.72
N ALA A 159 10.89 15.15 -11.52
CA ALA A 159 11.16 14.20 -12.60
C ALA A 159 9.85 13.58 -13.13
N TRP A 160 8.95 13.22 -12.23
CA TRP A 160 7.61 12.74 -12.56
C TRP A 160 6.81 13.80 -13.34
N ARG A 161 6.80 15.05 -12.87
CA ARG A 161 6.07 16.13 -13.54
C ARG A 161 6.62 16.39 -14.94
N LYS A 162 7.95 16.44 -15.09
CA LYS A 162 8.58 16.58 -16.40
C LYS A 162 8.13 15.46 -17.34
N PHE A 163 8.11 14.22 -16.86
CA PHE A 163 7.59 13.08 -17.61
C PHE A 163 6.12 13.26 -18.02
N VAL A 164 5.25 13.74 -17.13
CA VAL A 164 3.85 14.02 -17.44
C VAL A 164 3.73 15.04 -18.58
N LEU A 165 4.40 16.19 -18.45
CA LEU A 165 4.31 17.27 -19.43
C LEU A 165 4.88 16.86 -20.81
N GLU A 166 6.00 16.12 -20.83
CA GLU A 166 6.57 15.57 -22.06
C GLU A 166 5.64 14.54 -22.72
N THR A 167 5.00 13.69 -21.91
CA THR A 167 4.03 12.70 -22.39
C THR A 167 2.79 13.37 -22.98
N ILE A 168 2.26 14.41 -22.32
CA ILE A 168 1.17 15.24 -22.87
C ILE A 168 1.57 15.86 -24.20
N GLY A 169 2.77 16.47 -24.27
CA GLY A 169 3.28 17.08 -25.50
C GLY A 169 3.40 16.09 -26.66
N ARG A 170 3.73 14.83 -26.37
CA ARG A 170 3.91 13.76 -27.35
C ARG A 170 2.59 13.15 -27.82
N LEU A 171 1.72 12.75 -26.88
CA LEU A 171 0.45 12.07 -27.20
C LEU A 171 -0.68 13.03 -27.55
N LYS A 172 -0.64 14.27 -27.06
CA LYS A 172 -1.74 15.24 -27.12
C LYS A 172 -3.06 14.62 -26.65
N PRO A 173 -3.10 14.07 -25.43
CA PRO A 173 -4.25 13.33 -24.91
C PRO A 173 -5.49 14.22 -24.84
N ALA A 174 -6.66 13.61 -24.99
CA ALA A 174 -7.92 14.29 -24.77
C ALA A 174 -8.13 14.56 -23.28
N GLN A 175 -7.76 13.62 -22.42
CA GLN A 175 -7.90 13.74 -20.96
C GLN A 175 -6.71 13.05 -20.28
N VAL A 176 -6.26 13.60 -19.14
CA VAL A 176 -5.28 12.94 -18.26
C VAL A 176 -5.74 13.11 -16.83
N TYR A 177 -5.63 12.05 -16.03
CA TYR A 177 -6.00 12.05 -14.62
C TYR A 177 -4.88 11.47 -13.78
N SER A 178 -4.68 12.04 -12.60
CA SER A 178 -3.77 11.54 -11.58
C SER A 178 -4.29 11.83 -10.18
N GLY A 179 -4.02 10.91 -9.26
CA GLY A 179 -4.48 10.94 -7.88
C GLY A 179 -4.21 9.58 -7.24
N PHE A 180 -5.05 9.18 -6.30
CA PHE A 180 -5.03 7.83 -5.72
C PHE A 180 -6.21 7.00 -6.24
N ALA A 181 -5.94 5.75 -6.58
CA ALA A 181 -6.94 4.75 -6.95
C ALA A 181 -6.47 3.38 -6.47
N TRP A 182 -7.31 2.35 -6.59
CA TRP A 182 -6.83 0.98 -6.45
C TRP A 182 -5.87 0.65 -7.60
N GLY A 183 -4.73 0.05 -7.25
CA GLY A 183 -3.74 -0.43 -8.20
C GLY A 183 -4.31 -1.61 -8.95
N THR A 184 -4.63 -1.44 -10.23
CA THR A 184 -5.23 -2.49 -11.05
C THR A 184 -4.28 -3.69 -11.16
N PRO A 185 -4.66 -4.89 -10.68
CA PRO A 185 -3.90 -6.11 -10.92
C PRO A 185 -3.84 -6.45 -12.39
N LEU A 186 -2.83 -7.23 -12.78
CA LEU A 186 -2.69 -7.68 -14.16
C LEU A 186 -3.84 -8.59 -14.61
N ALA A 187 -4.43 -9.35 -13.70
CA ALA A 187 -5.57 -10.21 -13.95
C ALA A 187 -6.85 -9.37 -14.04
N PHE A 188 -7.37 -9.23 -15.26
CA PHE A 188 -8.58 -8.44 -15.55
C PHE A 188 -9.79 -8.77 -14.66
N GLY A 189 -9.95 -10.03 -14.23
CA GLY A 189 -11.04 -10.46 -13.35
C GLY A 189 -11.08 -9.73 -12.01
N MET A 190 -9.95 -9.19 -11.53
CA MET A 190 -9.83 -8.51 -10.25
C MET A 190 -10.59 -7.17 -10.17
N GLN A 191 -11.08 -6.67 -11.31
CA GLN A 191 -11.92 -5.47 -11.34
C GLN A 191 -13.22 -5.67 -10.55
N SER A 192 -13.73 -6.90 -10.48
CA SER A 192 -14.92 -7.22 -9.68
C SER A 192 -14.68 -6.98 -8.18
N GLU A 193 -13.54 -7.42 -7.66
CA GLU A 193 -13.13 -7.28 -6.26
C GLU A 193 -12.78 -5.82 -5.92
N ILE A 194 -12.09 -5.12 -6.82
CA ILE A 194 -11.78 -3.70 -6.68
C ILE A 194 -13.06 -2.84 -6.65
N ALA A 195 -14.08 -3.18 -7.45
CA ALA A 195 -15.34 -2.45 -7.46
C ALA A 195 -16.06 -2.47 -6.09
N VAL A 196 -15.96 -3.58 -5.36
CA VAL A 196 -16.52 -3.70 -3.99
C VAL A 196 -15.80 -2.72 -3.05
N TRP A 197 -14.46 -2.70 -3.10
CA TRP A 197 -13.66 -1.76 -2.31
C TRP A 197 -13.91 -0.30 -2.67
N HIS A 198 -14.04 0.03 -3.96
CA HIS A 198 -14.38 1.39 -4.39
C HIS A 198 -15.68 1.86 -3.73
N ARG A 199 -16.73 1.04 -3.78
CA ARG A 199 -18.02 1.40 -3.19
C ARG A 199 -17.96 1.48 -1.67
N ALA A 200 -17.25 0.56 -1.02
CA ALA A 200 -17.11 0.55 0.43
C ALA A 200 -16.37 1.79 0.97
N LEU A 201 -15.32 2.25 0.27
CA LEU A 201 -14.49 3.39 0.72
C LEU A 201 -14.98 4.75 0.23
N ALA A 202 -15.81 4.82 -0.81
CA ALA A 202 -16.31 6.08 -1.36
C ALA A 202 -17.07 7.00 -0.37
N PRO A 203 -17.77 6.50 0.67
CA PRO A 203 -18.33 7.34 1.73
C PRO A 203 -17.30 7.92 2.71
N HIS A 204 -16.04 7.48 2.65
CA HIS A 204 -14.99 7.86 3.59
C HIS A 204 -13.94 8.79 2.97
N PHE A 205 -13.76 8.77 1.65
CA PHE A 205 -12.73 9.54 0.96
C PHE A 205 -13.27 10.18 -0.33
N TYR A 206 -13.19 11.51 -0.43
CA TYR A 206 -13.56 12.20 -1.68
C TYR A 206 -12.50 12.07 -2.78
N GLY A 207 -11.24 11.86 -2.40
CA GLY A 207 -10.07 11.81 -3.29
C GLY A 207 -9.69 10.43 -3.79
N LEU A 208 -10.30 9.36 -3.25
CA LEU A 208 -10.14 8.01 -3.80
C LEU A 208 -10.91 7.92 -5.12
N ASP A 209 -10.18 7.77 -6.22
CA ASP A 209 -10.73 7.76 -7.56
C ASP A 209 -11.11 6.36 -8.03
N THR A 210 -11.95 6.28 -9.06
CA THR A 210 -12.26 5.04 -9.79
C THR A 210 -11.70 5.19 -11.20
N ASP A 211 -10.61 4.48 -11.51
CA ASP A 211 -9.94 4.56 -12.82
C ASP A 211 -9.88 3.17 -13.49
N ASP A 212 -11.02 2.73 -14.02
CA ASP A 212 -11.12 1.54 -14.87
C ASP A 212 -10.94 1.95 -16.35
N THR A 213 -9.70 1.89 -16.82
CA THR A 213 -9.35 2.29 -18.18
C THR A 213 -10.09 1.51 -19.27
N PHE A 214 -10.50 0.27 -19.00
CA PHE A 214 -11.17 -0.54 -20.01
C PHE A 214 -12.59 -0.04 -20.21
N SER A 215 -13.40 0.01 -19.15
CA SER A 215 -14.80 0.45 -19.24
C SER A 215 -14.88 1.93 -19.66
N MET A 216 -14.02 2.78 -19.12
CA MET A 216 -14.07 4.23 -19.33
C MET A 216 -13.67 4.69 -20.74
N ALA A 217 -12.93 3.87 -21.51
CA ALA A 217 -12.42 4.29 -22.81
C ALA A 217 -13.46 4.26 -23.93
N PHE A 218 -14.61 3.61 -23.73
CA PHE A 218 -15.60 3.42 -24.78
C PHE A 218 -16.71 4.47 -24.70
N THR A 219 -17.25 4.86 -25.85
CA THR A 219 -18.50 5.62 -25.94
C THR A 219 -19.66 4.74 -25.44
N PRO A 220 -20.54 5.21 -24.54
CA PRO A 220 -20.77 6.61 -24.19
C PRO A 220 -20.01 7.16 -22.98
N GLU A 221 -18.97 6.54 -22.45
CA GLU A 221 -18.27 6.96 -21.22
C GLU A 221 -17.38 8.22 -21.38
N LEU A 222 -16.08 8.15 -21.07
CA LEU A 222 -15.20 9.33 -21.11
C LEU A 222 -15.09 10.00 -22.49
N PRO A 223 -15.28 9.33 -23.64
CA PRO A 223 -15.38 10.05 -24.91
C PRO A 223 -16.52 11.10 -24.93
N SER A 224 -17.59 10.90 -24.16
CA SER A 224 -18.77 11.79 -24.15
C SER A 224 -18.74 12.86 -23.05
N GLY A 225 -17.82 12.79 -22.10
CA GLY A 225 -17.68 13.79 -21.04
C GLY A 225 -16.41 13.62 -20.21
N ILE A 226 -16.18 14.50 -19.24
CA ILE A 226 -15.09 14.32 -18.27
C ILE A 226 -15.62 13.79 -16.93
N ARG A 227 -14.76 13.16 -16.14
CA ARG A 227 -15.07 12.81 -14.74
C ARG A 227 -14.48 13.85 -13.78
N PRO A 228 -15.04 14.01 -12.56
CA PRO A 228 -14.50 14.95 -11.58
C PRO A 228 -13.06 14.56 -11.18
N PRO A 229 -12.07 15.43 -11.40
CA PRO A 229 -10.69 15.14 -11.00
C PRO A 229 -10.52 15.25 -9.48
N THR A 230 -9.58 14.48 -8.93
CA THR A 230 -9.24 14.50 -7.51
C THR A 230 -7.96 15.28 -7.23
N TRP A 231 -6.97 15.26 -8.13
CA TRP A 231 -5.74 16.04 -7.99
C TRP A 231 -5.19 16.56 -9.33
N GLY A 232 -4.42 15.75 -10.06
CA GLY A 232 -3.78 16.13 -11.31
C GLY A 232 -4.71 15.91 -12.51
N PHE A 233 -4.90 16.93 -13.33
CA PHE A 233 -5.82 16.88 -14.46
C PHE A 233 -5.31 17.64 -15.68
N PHE A 234 -5.41 17.02 -16.87
CA PHE A 234 -5.18 17.73 -18.13
C PHE A 234 -6.51 18.16 -18.75
N LEU A 235 -6.74 19.47 -18.77
CA LEU A 235 -7.82 20.07 -19.55
C LEU A 235 -7.29 20.37 -20.96
N SER A 236 -7.52 19.43 -21.89
CA SER A 236 -7.18 19.66 -23.30
C SER A 236 -8.05 20.76 -23.93
N ASP A 237 -7.55 21.36 -25.02
CA ASP A 237 -8.34 22.36 -25.75
C ASP A 237 -9.67 21.79 -26.27
N ILE A 238 -9.70 20.49 -26.62
CA ILE A 238 -10.91 19.77 -27.06
C ILE A 238 -12.03 19.90 -26.02
N TRP A 239 -11.70 19.82 -24.74
CA TRP A 239 -12.67 19.92 -23.65
C TRP A 239 -12.88 21.36 -23.17
N ARG A 240 -11.81 22.16 -23.09
CA ARG A 240 -11.90 23.58 -22.73
C ARG A 240 -12.82 24.35 -23.69
N GLU A 241 -12.74 24.09 -24.99
CA GLU A 241 -13.57 24.79 -25.98
C GLU A 241 -15.07 24.53 -25.77
N LYS A 242 -15.45 23.37 -25.23
CA LYS A 242 -16.85 23.06 -24.86
C LYS A 242 -17.35 23.90 -23.68
N LEU A 243 -16.45 24.47 -22.87
CA LEU A 243 -16.80 25.44 -21.83
C LEU A 243 -16.98 26.86 -22.37
N ALA A 244 -16.56 27.12 -23.63
CA ALA A 244 -16.57 28.43 -24.26
C ALA A 244 -15.76 29.51 -23.49
N ILE A 245 -14.62 29.11 -22.92
CA ILE A 245 -13.72 29.99 -22.16
C ILE A 245 -12.28 29.93 -22.69
N THR A 246 -11.49 30.97 -22.47
CA THR A 246 -10.07 31.02 -22.81
C THR A 246 -9.21 30.22 -21.81
N ARG A 247 -7.94 29.95 -22.15
CA ARG A 247 -6.98 29.38 -21.20
C ARG A 247 -6.66 30.34 -20.04
N ASP A 248 -6.69 31.65 -20.31
CA ASP A 248 -6.53 32.69 -19.29
C ASP A 248 -7.75 32.73 -18.37
N ASP A 249 -8.96 32.53 -18.90
CA ASP A 249 -10.16 32.39 -18.08
C ASP A 249 -10.07 31.17 -17.15
N VAL A 250 -9.56 30.02 -17.62
CA VAL A 250 -9.31 28.86 -16.74
C VAL A 250 -8.40 29.25 -15.58
N ALA A 251 -7.28 29.94 -15.88
CA ALA A 251 -6.35 30.41 -14.85
C ALA A 251 -7.00 31.42 -13.89
N ALA A 252 -7.86 32.31 -14.39
CA ALA A 252 -8.58 33.27 -13.56
C ALA A 252 -9.63 32.60 -12.65
N HIS A 253 -10.36 31.59 -13.14
CA HIS A 253 -11.32 30.82 -12.33
C HIS A 253 -10.64 29.97 -11.26
N LEU A 254 -9.38 29.58 -11.49
CA LEU A 254 -8.57 28.74 -10.59
C LEU A 254 -7.44 29.53 -9.93
N ALA A 255 -7.62 30.85 -9.76
CA ALA A 255 -6.65 31.74 -9.12
C ALA A 255 -6.58 31.50 -7.60
N ASP A 256 -6.03 30.35 -7.21
CA ASP A 256 -5.68 29.98 -5.84
C ASP A 256 -4.16 29.70 -5.82
N PRO A 257 -3.40 30.25 -4.85
CA PRO A 257 -1.95 30.10 -4.79
C PRO A 257 -1.48 28.64 -4.62
N ARG A 258 -2.36 27.73 -4.18
CA ARG A 258 -2.07 26.31 -4.05
C ARG A 258 -2.21 25.57 -5.39
N ILE A 259 -2.92 26.13 -6.37
CA ILE A 259 -3.13 25.50 -7.68
C ILE A 259 -1.97 25.86 -8.61
N ARG A 260 -1.38 24.85 -9.26
CA ARG A 260 -0.40 25.07 -10.33
C ARG A 260 -1.03 24.74 -11.68
N ILE A 261 -0.77 25.60 -12.67
CA ILE A 261 -1.23 25.42 -14.05
C ILE A 261 -0.04 25.52 -15.00
N ASP A 262 0.25 24.43 -15.71
CA ASP A 262 1.25 24.38 -16.77
C ASP A 262 0.54 24.45 -18.12
N THR A 263 0.76 25.52 -18.89
CA THR A 263 0.14 25.70 -20.21
C THR A 263 0.99 25.02 -21.29
N LEU A 264 0.39 24.07 -22.02
CA LEU A 264 1.02 23.33 -23.11
C LEU A 264 0.43 23.74 -24.46
N SER A 265 0.97 23.22 -25.57
CA SER A 265 0.47 23.52 -26.92
C SER A 265 -0.95 23.00 -27.17
N CYS A 266 -1.42 22.02 -26.41
CA CYS A 266 -2.71 21.33 -26.61
C CYS A 266 -3.70 21.42 -25.43
N GLY A 267 -3.40 22.24 -24.42
CA GLY A 267 -4.25 22.41 -23.24
C GLY A 267 -3.48 22.88 -22.01
N GLN A 268 -4.05 22.65 -20.83
CA GLN A 268 -3.47 23.02 -19.53
C GLN A 268 -3.44 21.83 -18.59
N TRP A 269 -2.26 21.55 -18.02
CA TRP A 269 -2.11 20.61 -16.91
C TRP A 269 -2.33 21.36 -15.59
N ILE A 270 -3.19 20.84 -14.73
CA ILE A 270 -3.67 21.49 -13.51
C ILE A 270 -3.38 20.54 -12.34
N GLU A 271 -2.66 21.03 -11.32
CA GLU A 271 -2.46 20.31 -10.05
C GLU A 271 -3.16 21.06 -8.91
N LEU A 272 -4.03 20.36 -8.20
CA LEU A 272 -4.79 20.89 -7.07
C LEU A 272 -4.01 20.75 -5.76
N GLY A 273 -3.19 21.74 -5.42
CA GLY A 273 -2.33 21.66 -4.24
C GLY A 273 -0.98 20.98 -4.53
N PRO A 274 -0.09 20.95 -3.54
CA PRO A 274 1.29 20.49 -3.72
C PRO A 274 1.43 18.98 -3.95
N GLN A 275 0.39 18.20 -3.68
CA GLN A 275 0.40 16.74 -3.73
C GLN A 275 -1.01 16.13 -3.84
N PRO A 276 -1.16 14.87 -4.30
CA PRO A 276 -2.45 14.19 -4.25
C PRO A 276 -2.87 13.89 -2.80
N GLU A 277 -4.18 13.88 -2.56
CA GLU A 277 -4.78 13.61 -1.26
C GLU A 277 -6.03 12.75 -1.39
N LEU A 278 -6.34 11.96 -0.37
CA LEU A 278 -7.56 11.14 -0.30
C LEU A 278 -8.79 11.89 0.21
N TYR A 279 -8.59 13.07 0.82
CA TYR A 279 -9.66 13.91 1.39
C TYR A 279 -10.65 13.12 2.26
N PRO A 280 -10.27 12.75 3.49
CA PRO A 280 -11.18 12.12 4.44
C PRO A 280 -12.45 12.94 4.59
N VAL A 281 -13.59 12.30 4.39
CA VAL A 281 -14.91 12.94 4.33
C VAL A 281 -15.26 13.68 5.63
N GLU A 282 -14.75 13.20 6.76
CA GLU A 282 -14.91 13.82 8.09
C GLU A 282 -14.29 15.21 8.20
N ASN A 283 -13.38 15.57 7.29
CA ASN A 283 -12.74 16.89 7.20
C ASN A 283 -13.55 17.88 6.34
N GLY A 284 -14.74 17.50 5.88
CA GLY A 284 -15.56 18.35 5.01
C GLY A 284 -15.19 18.25 3.53
N VAL A 285 -15.91 19.00 2.69
CA VAL A 285 -15.72 18.99 1.24
C VAL A 285 -14.41 19.72 0.89
N PRO A 286 -13.49 19.11 0.11
CA PRO A 286 -12.20 19.72 -0.17
C PRO A 286 -12.35 20.91 -1.14
N GLU A 287 -11.73 22.04 -0.77
CA GLU A 287 -11.91 23.32 -1.44
C GLU A 287 -11.44 23.32 -2.91
N LEU A 288 -10.24 22.79 -3.18
CA LEU A 288 -9.62 22.85 -4.51
C LEU A 288 -10.33 21.95 -5.53
N PRO A 289 -10.67 20.67 -5.21
CA PRO A 289 -11.52 19.87 -6.10
C PRO A 289 -12.90 20.47 -6.32
N ALA A 290 -13.53 21.07 -5.29
CA ALA A 290 -14.80 21.77 -5.44
C ALA A 290 -14.69 22.98 -6.38
N LEU A 291 -13.64 23.80 -6.24
CA LEU A 291 -13.37 24.93 -7.12
C LEU A 291 -13.22 24.51 -8.59
N LEU A 292 -12.37 23.50 -8.85
CA LEU A 292 -12.19 22.97 -10.20
C LEU A 292 -13.50 22.37 -10.74
N ASN A 293 -14.23 21.60 -9.92
CA ASN A 293 -15.47 20.97 -10.34
C ASN A 293 -16.56 21.99 -10.71
N ARG A 294 -16.64 23.17 -10.05
CA ARG A 294 -17.57 24.24 -10.48
C ARG A 294 -17.32 24.69 -11.92
N LEU A 295 -16.04 24.80 -12.32
CA LEU A 295 -15.65 25.12 -13.70
C LEU A 295 -16.03 24.00 -14.66
N LEU A 296 -15.74 22.76 -14.26
CA LEU A 296 -15.85 21.56 -15.10
C LEU A 296 -17.29 20.99 -15.22
N ARG A 297 -18.20 21.33 -14.30
CA ARG A 297 -19.54 20.74 -14.18
C ARG A 297 -20.33 20.74 -15.49
N ARG A 298 -20.19 21.77 -16.33
CA ARG A 298 -20.91 21.89 -17.62
C ARG A 298 -20.48 20.89 -18.69
N ILE A 299 -19.27 20.33 -18.58
CA ILE A 299 -18.72 19.35 -19.52
C ILE A 299 -18.53 17.97 -18.87
N ARG A 300 -18.92 17.82 -17.60
CA ARG A 300 -18.88 16.55 -16.88
C ARG A 300 -19.83 15.57 -17.54
N HIS A 301 -19.41 14.30 -17.63
CA HIS A 301 -20.27 13.25 -18.15
C HIS A 301 -21.47 13.05 -17.20
N PRO A 302 -22.72 13.22 -17.69
CA PRO A 302 -23.89 13.26 -16.83
C PRO A 302 -24.38 11.89 -16.38
N GLN A 303 -23.86 10.81 -16.98
CA GLN A 303 -24.29 9.43 -16.71
C GLN A 303 -23.12 8.45 -16.80
N LEU A 304 -21.93 8.83 -16.31
CA LEU A 304 -20.76 7.94 -16.38
C LEU A 304 -21.08 6.70 -15.57
N ASP A 305 -20.83 5.52 -16.13
CA ASP A 305 -21.13 4.27 -15.46
C ASP A 305 -19.93 3.78 -14.65
N LEU A 306 -20.14 3.61 -13.34
CA LEU A 306 -19.15 3.04 -12.41
C LEU A 306 -19.57 1.66 -11.88
N VAL A 307 -20.66 1.09 -12.41
CA VAL A 307 -21.18 -0.23 -12.02
C VAL A 307 -20.20 -1.36 -12.43
N GLY A 308 -19.27 -1.08 -13.36
CA GLY A 308 -18.20 -1.99 -13.75
C GLY A 308 -18.72 -3.27 -14.41
N SER A 309 -18.06 -4.41 -14.14
CA SER A 309 -18.39 -5.73 -14.70
C SER A 309 -19.61 -6.43 -14.09
N GLY A 310 -20.44 -5.72 -13.33
CA GLY A 310 -21.79 -6.13 -12.92
C GLY A 310 -21.86 -7.01 -11.67
N GLU A 311 -22.78 -6.66 -10.78
CA GLU A 311 -23.33 -7.54 -9.75
C GLU A 311 -24.17 -8.64 -10.45
N TRP A 312 -24.00 -9.90 -10.06
CA TRP A 312 -24.87 -10.99 -10.53
C TRP A 312 -25.89 -11.37 -9.45
N ASP A 313 -27.00 -11.98 -9.86
CA ASP A 313 -28.06 -12.40 -8.94
C ASP A 313 -27.51 -13.22 -7.76
N GLY A 314 -27.71 -12.70 -6.55
CA GLY A 314 -27.28 -13.35 -5.31
C GLY A 314 -25.83 -13.06 -4.88
N ASP A 315 -25.13 -12.12 -5.52
CA ASP A 315 -23.86 -11.61 -5.00
C ASP A 315 -24.10 -10.77 -3.74
N PRO A 316 -23.50 -11.13 -2.57
CA PRO A 316 -23.69 -10.39 -1.33
C PRO A 316 -22.89 -9.09 -1.24
N ASN A 317 -22.13 -8.72 -2.28
CA ASN A 317 -21.19 -7.60 -2.26
C ASN A 317 -21.76 -6.33 -2.90
N GLU A 318 -21.85 -5.26 -2.10
CA GLU A 318 -22.28 -3.95 -2.59
C GLU A 318 -21.27 -3.36 -3.58
N ARG A 319 -21.78 -2.88 -4.72
CA ARG A 319 -21.04 -2.10 -5.71
C ARG A 319 -21.77 -0.79 -5.99
N PHE A 320 -21.14 0.09 -6.76
CA PHE A 320 -21.83 1.27 -7.23
C PHE A 320 -23.06 0.85 -8.03
N ASP A 321 -24.23 1.31 -7.61
CA ASP A 321 -25.41 1.34 -8.46
C ASP A 321 -25.44 2.65 -9.27
N ARG A 322 -26.42 2.78 -10.15
CA ARG A 322 -26.58 3.99 -10.97
C ARG A 322 -26.81 5.25 -10.13
N ARG A 323 -27.55 5.14 -9.02
CA ARG A 323 -27.90 6.29 -8.16
C ARG A 323 -26.67 6.77 -7.39
N ASP A 324 -25.96 5.86 -6.74
CA ASP A 324 -24.73 6.13 -6.01
C ASP A 324 -23.66 6.66 -6.94
N THR A 325 -23.55 6.12 -8.15
CA THR A 325 -22.66 6.65 -9.19
C THR A 325 -22.93 8.12 -9.46
N GLN A 326 -24.19 8.51 -9.68
CA GLN A 326 -24.52 9.92 -9.93
C GLN A 326 -24.21 10.82 -8.73
N ARG A 327 -24.53 10.37 -7.52
CA ARG A 327 -24.24 11.12 -6.29
C ARG A 327 -22.74 11.29 -6.07
N TRP A 328 -21.96 10.24 -6.32
CA TRP A 328 -20.50 10.26 -6.18
C TRP A 328 -19.81 11.11 -7.27
N LEU A 329 -20.28 11.08 -8.51
CA LEU A 329 -19.81 12.00 -9.56
C LEU A 329 -20.13 13.47 -9.22
N ALA A 330 -21.24 13.70 -8.52
CA ALA A 330 -21.61 15.01 -8.01
C ALA A 330 -20.96 15.36 -6.67
N ARG A 331 -20.06 14.55 -6.09
CA ARG A 331 -19.56 14.72 -4.70
C ARG A 331 -18.94 16.10 -4.39
N PHE A 332 -18.46 16.80 -5.41
CA PHE A 332 -17.87 18.14 -5.31
C PHE A 332 -18.82 19.27 -5.70
N ASP A 333 -20.09 18.98 -6.02
CA ASP A 333 -21.09 20.01 -6.31
C ASP A 333 -21.57 20.68 -5.01
N ASP A 334 -21.90 21.96 -5.07
CA ASP A 334 -22.42 22.72 -3.92
C ASP A 334 -23.76 22.13 -3.41
N ASP A 335 -24.59 21.62 -4.34
CA ASP A 335 -25.89 21.00 -4.10
C ASP A 335 -25.83 19.47 -3.91
N SER A 336 -24.63 18.89 -3.78
CA SER A 336 -24.47 17.45 -3.57
C SER A 336 -24.96 17.00 -2.20
N ASP A 337 -25.48 15.77 -2.14
CA ASP A 337 -25.85 15.09 -0.90
C ASP A 337 -24.88 13.96 -0.52
N TRP A 338 -23.78 13.77 -1.26
CA TRP A 338 -22.80 12.71 -1.00
C TRP A 338 -21.79 13.09 0.10
N PRO A 339 -21.46 12.18 1.04
CA PRO A 339 -22.16 10.92 1.29
C PRO A 339 -23.48 11.12 2.04
N THR A 340 -23.54 12.12 2.93
CA THR A 340 -24.78 12.63 3.54
C THR A 340 -24.70 14.14 3.80
N PRO A 341 -25.84 14.87 3.82
CA PRO A 341 -25.86 16.31 4.14
C PRO A 341 -25.27 16.66 5.52
N ALA A 342 -25.48 15.81 6.53
CA ALA A 342 -24.99 16.05 7.89
C ALA A 342 -23.46 16.09 7.97
N ILE A 343 -22.80 15.26 7.17
CA ILE A 343 -21.33 15.19 7.10
C ILE A 343 -20.78 16.40 6.33
N ARG A 344 -21.44 16.81 5.24
CA ARG A 344 -21.05 17.97 4.42
C ARG A 344 -21.15 19.30 5.16
N GLY A 345 -22.07 19.43 6.12
CA GLY A 345 -22.27 20.63 6.93
C GLY A 345 -21.17 20.91 7.96
N ARG A 346 -20.14 20.06 8.06
CA ARG A 346 -18.95 20.30 8.90
C ARG A 346 -18.02 21.27 8.16
N THR A 347 -17.72 22.41 8.76
CA THR A 347 -16.68 23.32 8.27
C THR A 347 -15.34 22.57 8.27
N PRO A 348 -14.54 22.65 7.19
CA PRO A 348 -13.21 22.08 7.19
C PRO A 348 -12.44 22.56 8.42
N GLY A 349 -11.86 21.61 9.16
CA GLY A 349 -10.85 21.94 10.16
C GLY A 349 -9.74 22.76 9.51
N GLY A 350 -9.08 23.64 10.27
CA GLY A 350 -8.02 24.51 9.76
C GLY A 350 -7.00 23.74 8.91
N THR A 351 -6.36 24.47 7.98
CA THR A 351 -5.40 23.96 6.98
C THR A 351 -4.64 22.75 7.51
N PRO A 352 -4.70 21.59 6.85
CA PRO A 352 -3.85 20.47 7.22
C PRO A 352 -2.43 20.97 7.29
N THR A 353 -1.79 20.82 8.46
CA THR A 353 -0.35 21.02 8.59
C THR A 353 0.30 20.19 7.48
N GLU A 354 1.20 20.79 6.68
CA GLU A 354 1.95 20.03 5.68
C GLU A 354 2.39 18.72 6.32
N PRO A 355 2.14 17.56 5.70
CA PRO A 355 2.50 16.30 6.30
C PRO A 355 3.99 16.35 6.54
N THR A 356 4.36 16.35 7.82
CA THR A 356 5.74 16.32 8.27
C THR A 356 6.47 15.29 7.42
N PRO A 357 7.48 15.68 6.63
CA PRO A 357 8.13 14.72 5.74
C PRO A 357 8.60 13.56 6.60
N THR A 358 8.13 12.37 6.26
CA THR A 358 8.38 11.15 7.03
C THR A 358 9.73 10.54 6.66
N HIS A 359 10.45 11.14 5.71
CA HIS A 359 11.69 10.62 5.14
C HIS A 359 12.64 11.76 4.79
N VAL A 360 13.93 11.54 4.96
CA VAL A 360 15.02 12.47 4.61
C VAL A 360 16.19 11.69 4.04
N VAL A 361 16.77 12.17 2.95
CA VAL A 361 17.97 11.55 2.36
C VAL A 361 19.22 12.01 3.13
N VAL A 362 20.23 11.15 3.24
CA VAL A 362 21.51 11.55 3.85
C VAL A 362 22.05 12.84 3.25
N GLY A 363 22.44 13.76 4.14
CA GLY A 363 22.95 15.08 3.81
C GLY A 363 21.89 16.19 3.76
N GLU A 364 20.60 15.87 3.85
CA GLU A 364 19.52 16.84 3.93
C GLU A 364 19.15 17.18 5.38
N GLU A 365 18.51 18.32 5.60
CA GLU A 365 18.05 18.75 6.93
C GLU A 365 16.83 17.95 7.40
N ILE A 366 16.85 17.55 8.67
CA ILE A 366 15.72 16.92 9.34
C ILE A 366 14.60 17.96 9.47
N PRO A 367 13.40 17.72 8.92
CA PRO A 367 12.34 18.73 8.82
C PRO A 367 11.62 18.94 10.16
N SER A 368 11.68 17.96 11.07
CA SER A 368 11.06 18.07 12.39
C SER A 368 11.76 17.21 13.43
N SER A 369 11.87 17.73 14.65
CA SER A 369 12.41 16.99 15.78
C SER A 369 11.60 15.73 16.06
N GLY A 370 12.26 14.64 16.44
CA GLY A 370 11.60 13.39 16.78
C GLY A 370 12.50 12.19 16.64
N TRP A 371 11.93 10.99 16.80
CA TRP A 371 12.62 9.72 16.58
C TRP A 371 12.57 9.33 15.11
N TRP A 372 13.72 8.91 14.60
CA TRP A 372 13.90 8.45 13.22
C TRP A 372 14.77 7.20 13.20
N TYR A 373 14.58 6.34 12.21
CA TYR A 373 15.38 5.15 11.98
C TYR A 373 15.77 5.04 10.50
N THR A 374 16.71 4.16 10.20
CA THR A 374 17.04 3.80 8.83
C THR A 374 17.18 2.28 8.68
N LEU A 375 16.59 1.74 7.63
CA LEU A 375 16.72 0.32 7.28
C LEU A 375 18.15 -0.07 6.87
N ALA A 376 19.01 0.92 6.60
CA ALA A 376 20.41 0.69 6.29
C ALA A 376 21.23 0.14 7.48
N LYS A 377 20.73 0.26 8.72
CA LYS A 377 21.38 -0.26 9.93
C LYS A 377 20.36 -0.69 10.97
N THR A 378 20.43 -1.95 11.40
CA THR A 378 19.64 -2.46 12.53
C THR A 378 19.96 -1.67 13.80
N GLY A 379 18.92 -1.29 14.56
CA GLY A 379 19.07 -0.49 15.78
C GLY A 379 19.54 0.95 15.51
N SER A 380 19.24 1.50 14.34
CA SER A 380 19.57 2.88 13.96
C SER A 380 18.66 3.94 14.56
N ARG A 381 17.57 3.54 15.22
CA ARG A 381 16.56 4.43 15.82
C ARG A 381 17.23 5.43 16.77
N ARG A 382 17.08 6.71 16.49
CA ARG A 382 17.58 7.80 17.33
C ARG A 382 16.74 9.06 17.19
N HIS A 383 16.84 9.92 18.19
CA HIS A 383 16.23 11.23 18.16
C HIS A 383 17.09 12.21 17.35
N PHE A 384 16.45 13.03 16.52
CA PHE A 384 17.04 14.15 15.80
C PHE A 384 16.31 15.44 16.16
N ASN A 385 17.01 16.57 16.10
CA ASN A 385 16.37 17.88 16.12
C ASN A 385 16.11 18.39 14.69
N ALA A 386 15.08 19.22 14.53
CA ALA A 386 14.84 19.94 13.29
C ALA A 386 16.08 20.76 12.87
N GLY A 387 16.43 20.71 11.59
CA GLY A 387 17.62 21.36 11.03
C GLY A 387 18.92 20.55 11.15
N GLU A 388 18.95 19.43 11.87
CA GLU A 388 20.13 18.55 11.86
C GLU A 388 20.28 17.88 10.49
N LEU A 389 21.51 17.66 10.03
CA LEU A 389 21.72 16.92 8.77
C LEU A 389 21.57 15.43 8.98
N ALA A 390 20.77 14.78 8.13
CA ALA A 390 20.60 13.33 8.10
C ALA A 390 21.96 12.65 7.85
N PRO A 391 22.48 11.88 8.81
CA PRO A 391 23.87 11.45 8.79
C PRO A 391 24.08 10.20 7.94
N PRO A 392 25.25 10.03 7.29
CA PRO A 392 25.58 8.82 6.57
C PRO A 392 25.66 7.61 7.51
N ILE A 393 25.24 6.45 7.02
CA ILE A 393 25.55 5.15 7.64
C ILE A 393 26.57 4.46 6.74
N HIS A 394 27.79 4.28 7.24
CA HIS A 394 28.83 3.54 6.53
C HIS A 394 28.64 2.04 6.75
N GLN A 395 28.09 1.33 5.76
CA GLN A 395 28.22 -0.12 5.57
C GLN A 395 28.32 -0.44 4.06
N ASP A 396 28.85 -1.61 3.75
CA ASP A 396 29.27 -2.19 2.45
C ASP A 396 28.70 -1.54 1.15
N PRO A 397 29.49 -1.33 0.08
CA PRO A 397 29.14 -0.50 -1.10
C PRO A 397 27.95 -0.97 -1.97
N SER A 398 27.21 -2.01 -1.56
CA SER A 398 26.20 -2.69 -2.39
C SER A 398 24.76 -2.21 -2.18
N ARG A 399 24.50 -1.31 -1.22
CA ARG A 399 23.16 -0.76 -0.97
C ARG A 399 23.12 0.72 -1.34
N GLY A 400 22.05 1.12 -2.02
CA GLY A 400 21.83 2.49 -2.53
C GLY A 400 21.77 3.57 -1.43
N ARG A 401 21.33 4.78 -1.80
CA ARG A 401 21.30 5.95 -0.90
C ARG A 401 20.59 5.62 0.43
N VAL A 402 21.20 6.04 1.53
CA VAL A 402 20.64 5.86 2.88
C VAL A 402 19.52 6.89 3.10
N ILE A 403 18.36 6.40 3.54
CA ILE A 403 17.17 7.20 3.85
C ILE A 403 16.86 7.05 5.34
N TRP A 404 16.65 8.18 6.02
CA TRP A 404 16.14 8.25 7.39
C TRP A 404 14.64 8.41 7.35
N GLN A 405 13.91 7.55 8.07
CA GLN A 405 12.45 7.52 8.16
C GLN A 405 12.04 7.94 9.57
N ARG A 406 11.00 8.76 9.69
CA ARG A 406 10.43 9.15 10.97
C ARG A 406 9.76 7.92 11.57
N ASP A 407 10.12 7.61 12.81
CA ASP A 407 9.56 6.47 13.52
C ASP A 407 8.09 6.74 13.86
N ILE A 408 7.23 5.74 13.73
CA ILE A 408 5.82 5.85 14.12
C ILE A 408 5.73 5.94 15.64
N ASP A 409 6.60 5.19 16.34
CA ASP A 409 6.77 5.33 17.77
C ASP A 409 7.67 6.55 18.04
N GLN A 410 7.12 7.57 18.70
CA GLN A 410 7.87 8.76 19.11
C GLN A 410 8.23 8.73 20.61
N SER A 411 7.97 7.62 21.30
CA SER A 411 8.36 7.46 22.70
C SER A 411 9.86 7.20 22.85
N ALA A 412 10.42 7.57 23.99
CA ALA A 412 11.77 7.14 24.34
C ALA A 412 11.78 5.60 24.45
N PRO A 413 12.84 4.90 23.99
CA PRO A 413 12.92 3.45 24.16
C PRO A 413 12.74 3.10 25.63
N GLU A 414 11.85 2.14 25.92
CA GLU A 414 11.67 1.67 27.28
C GLU A 414 13.01 1.10 27.81
N PRO A 415 13.37 1.41 29.07
CA PRO A 415 14.53 0.80 29.68
C PRO A 415 14.37 -0.72 29.70
N GLU A 416 15.44 -1.43 29.33
CA GLU A 416 15.42 -2.88 29.24
C GLU A 416 14.91 -3.51 30.56
N PRO A 417 13.89 -4.38 30.56
CA PRO A 417 13.35 -4.96 31.78
C PRO A 417 14.43 -5.70 32.58
N ALA A 418 14.40 -5.60 33.91
CA ALA A 418 15.42 -6.21 34.75
C ALA A 418 15.56 -7.73 34.47
N ARG A 419 16.80 -8.21 34.36
CA ARG A 419 17.13 -9.63 34.19
C ARG A 419 17.36 -10.35 35.52
N ARG A 420 17.05 -9.68 36.64
CA ARG A 420 17.20 -10.17 38.01
C ARG A 420 15.97 -9.74 38.81
N ALA A 421 15.41 -10.64 39.60
CA ALA A 421 14.29 -10.36 40.51
C ALA A 421 14.32 -11.33 41.71
N GLU A 422 13.75 -10.93 42.85
CA GLU A 422 13.69 -11.77 44.05
C GLU A 422 12.40 -12.61 44.08
N THR A 423 12.40 -13.74 44.79
CA THR A 423 11.18 -14.52 45.07
C THR A 423 10.04 -13.63 45.55
N GLY A 424 8.83 -13.86 45.03
CA GLY A 424 7.62 -13.10 45.34
C GLY A 424 7.46 -11.82 44.51
N GLN A 425 8.52 -11.32 43.86
CA GLN A 425 8.39 -10.22 42.89
C GLN A 425 7.76 -10.73 41.58
N LEU A 426 7.00 -9.85 40.94
CA LEU A 426 6.42 -10.11 39.63
C LEU A 426 7.55 -10.17 38.60
N ALA A 427 7.60 -11.24 37.81
CA ALA A 427 8.63 -11.47 36.82
C ALA A 427 8.63 -10.34 35.77
N PRO A 428 9.72 -9.53 35.65
CA PRO A 428 9.82 -8.47 34.65
C PRO A 428 9.81 -8.99 33.21
N ARG A 429 10.12 -10.29 33.03
CA ARG A 429 10.23 -11.00 31.75
C ARG A 429 9.55 -12.35 31.86
N ALA A 430 8.81 -12.73 30.82
CA ALA A 430 8.39 -14.11 30.65
C ALA A 430 9.59 -14.98 30.28
N GLY A 431 9.58 -16.25 30.67
CA GLY A 431 10.58 -17.21 30.21
C GLY A 431 11.19 -18.02 31.34
N GLN A 432 12.37 -18.59 31.06
CA GLN A 432 13.05 -19.48 32.00
C GLN A 432 13.97 -18.67 32.92
N TRP A 433 13.84 -18.93 34.21
CA TRP A 433 14.61 -18.31 35.29
C TRP A 433 15.44 -19.36 36.02
N ARG A 434 16.66 -18.98 36.44
CA ARG A 434 17.54 -19.80 37.29
C ARG A 434 17.68 -19.18 38.68
N GLY A 435 17.63 -20.02 39.71
CA GLY A 435 17.73 -19.61 41.11
C GLY A 435 19.11 -19.85 41.73
N ASP A 436 20.00 -20.54 41.01
CA ASP A 436 21.35 -20.86 41.46
C ASP A 436 22.38 -20.68 40.33
N ASP A 437 23.65 -20.58 40.73
CA ASP A 437 24.77 -20.38 39.79
C ASP A 437 25.03 -21.61 38.92
N LYS A 438 24.60 -22.80 39.37
CA LYS A 438 24.79 -24.07 38.67
C LYS A 438 23.71 -24.37 37.63
N GLY A 439 22.58 -23.66 37.66
CA GLY A 439 21.46 -23.86 36.75
C GLY A 439 20.62 -25.11 37.05
N GLU A 440 20.69 -25.61 38.28
CA GLU A 440 19.99 -26.82 38.73
C GLU A 440 18.58 -26.49 39.28
N VAL A 441 18.38 -25.25 39.73
CA VAL A 441 17.10 -24.73 40.21
C VAL A 441 16.49 -23.86 39.12
N LEU A 442 15.45 -24.37 38.46
CA LEU A 442 14.81 -23.74 37.32
C LEU A 442 13.31 -23.55 37.56
N CYS A 443 12.75 -22.50 36.95
CA CYS A 443 11.31 -22.38 36.76
C CYS A 443 11.02 -21.63 35.46
N VAL A 444 9.81 -21.79 34.94
CA VAL A 444 9.28 -20.99 33.84
C VAL A 444 8.08 -20.25 34.37
N VAL A 445 8.10 -18.92 34.25
CA VAL A 445 7.00 -18.06 34.68
C VAL A 445 6.60 -17.10 33.57
N ALA A 446 5.32 -16.73 33.54
CA ALA A 446 4.82 -15.70 32.65
C ALA A 446 5.28 -14.31 33.11
N LYS A 447 5.23 -13.32 32.21
CA LYS A 447 5.48 -11.92 32.58
C LYS A 447 4.43 -11.51 33.62
N HIS A 448 4.88 -10.85 34.68
CA HIS A 448 4.07 -10.46 35.84
C HIS A 448 3.53 -11.60 36.71
N GLU A 449 4.03 -12.83 36.55
CA GLU A 449 3.78 -13.90 37.51
C GLU A 449 4.80 -13.81 38.65
N ALA A 450 4.37 -14.09 39.89
CA ALA A 450 5.26 -14.03 41.04
C ALA A 450 6.30 -15.16 40.97
N LEU A 451 7.59 -14.80 41.11
CA LEU A 451 8.65 -15.79 41.11
C LEU A 451 8.55 -16.71 42.33
N PRO A 452 8.64 -18.04 42.15
CA PRO A 452 8.38 -18.99 43.22
C PRO A 452 9.49 -19.00 44.29
N ALA A 453 9.13 -19.47 45.48
CA ALA A 453 10.09 -19.81 46.52
C ALA A 453 10.72 -21.18 46.22
N TYR A 454 11.98 -21.36 46.56
CA TYR A 454 12.65 -22.66 46.50
C TYR A 454 12.75 -23.23 47.91
N LYS A 455 12.18 -24.42 48.15
CA LYS A 455 12.14 -25.07 49.47
C LYS A 455 11.60 -24.17 50.62
N GLY A 456 10.71 -23.24 50.29
CA GLY A 456 10.13 -22.30 51.24
C GLY A 456 10.99 -21.07 51.55
N GLU A 457 12.16 -20.94 50.93
CA GLU A 457 13.05 -19.78 51.10
C GLU A 457 12.97 -18.83 49.89
N ALA A 458 13.19 -17.55 50.16
CA ALA A 458 13.30 -16.52 49.13
C ALA A 458 14.71 -16.52 48.53
N ILE A 459 14.79 -16.57 47.19
CA ILE A 459 16.06 -16.55 46.46
C ILE A 459 16.04 -15.48 45.36
N THR A 460 17.23 -15.11 44.89
CA THR A 460 17.39 -14.27 43.71
C THR A 460 17.27 -15.13 42.44
N TRP A 461 16.41 -14.72 41.53
CA TRP A 461 16.25 -15.30 40.21
C TRP A 461 16.96 -14.47 39.15
N HIS A 462 17.61 -15.17 38.22
CA HIS A 462 18.25 -14.60 37.04
C HIS A 462 17.56 -15.09 35.77
N TRP A 463 17.10 -14.16 34.94
CA TRP A 463 16.45 -14.47 33.67
C TRP A 463 17.48 -15.00 32.67
N MET A 464 17.16 -16.10 32.01
CA MET A 464 18.06 -16.74 31.04
C MET A 464 17.67 -16.40 29.60
N HIS A 465 16.49 -16.80 29.17
CA HIS A 465 15.96 -16.58 27.83
C HIS A 465 14.44 -16.70 27.82
N GLU A 466 13.82 -16.22 26.75
CA GLU A 466 12.39 -16.43 26.52
C GLU A 466 12.09 -17.93 26.38
N ALA A 467 10.95 -18.37 26.88
CA ALA A 467 10.54 -19.76 26.76
C ALA A 467 10.10 -20.04 25.32
N ALA A 468 11.04 -20.44 24.46
CA ALA A 468 10.72 -21.07 23.19
C ALA A 468 10.33 -22.54 23.42
N PRO A 469 9.44 -23.14 22.60
CA PRO A 469 9.29 -24.59 22.58
C PRO A 469 10.63 -25.19 22.17
N SER A 470 11.24 -25.98 23.06
CA SER A 470 12.44 -26.79 22.82
C SER A 470 13.71 -26.05 22.38
N ALA A 471 14.47 -25.51 23.34
CA ALA A 471 15.93 -25.37 23.19
C ALA A 471 16.63 -25.26 24.55
N SER A 472 16.81 -26.38 25.25
CA SER A 472 17.89 -26.53 26.23
C SER A 472 18.48 -27.93 26.08
N ALA A 473 19.81 -28.04 26.11
CA ALA A 473 20.60 -29.16 25.59
C ALA A 473 20.61 -30.44 26.45
N GLY A 474 19.50 -30.78 27.14
CA GLY A 474 19.36 -31.97 27.97
C GLY A 474 18.14 -32.82 27.58
N ALA A 475 18.19 -34.12 27.86
CA ALA A 475 17.04 -35.01 27.65
C ALA A 475 15.83 -34.54 28.47
N ARG A 476 14.61 -34.67 27.92
CA ARG A 476 13.35 -34.28 28.57
C ARG A 476 12.37 -35.45 28.60
N VAL A 477 11.56 -35.53 29.65
CA VAL A 477 10.54 -36.57 29.82
C VAL A 477 9.34 -36.02 30.60
N ARG A 478 8.12 -36.40 30.22
CA ARG A 478 6.90 -35.95 30.92
C ARG A 478 6.59 -36.85 32.12
N SER A 479 5.91 -36.31 33.13
CA SER A 479 5.32 -37.13 34.20
C SER A 479 4.47 -38.28 33.60
N GLY A 480 4.55 -39.47 34.18
CA GLY A 480 3.86 -40.67 33.70
C GLY A 480 4.62 -41.48 32.65
N GLU A 481 5.61 -40.88 31.97
CA GLU A 481 6.51 -41.61 31.07
C GLU A 481 7.65 -42.27 31.84
N PRO A 482 8.19 -43.43 31.39
CA PRO A 482 9.34 -44.05 32.01
C PRO A 482 10.61 -43.22 31.80
N CYS A 483 11.43 -43.07 32.85
CA CYS A 483 12.69 -42.36 32.80
C CYS A 483 13.62 -42.96 31.72
N PRO A 484 14.01 -42.19 30.68
CA PRO A 484 14.75 -42.72 29.55
C PRO A 484 16.22 -42.97 29.87
N TYR A 485 16.78 -42.27 30.86
CA TYR A 485 18.17 -42.40 31.27
C TYR A 485 18.31 -42.22 32.79
N PRO A 486 19.03 -43.11 33.49
CA PRO A 486 19.27 -42.94 34.92
C PRO A 486 20.11 -41.67 35.13
N GLY A 487 19.70 -40.82 36.07
CA GLY A 487 20.33 -39.52 36.24
C GLY A 487 19.66 -38.62 37.25
N SER A 488 20.25 -37.44 37.42
CA SER A 488 19.70 -36.32 38.18
C SER A 488 18.91 -35.41 37.26
N TRP A 489 17.67 -35.11 37.61
CA TRP A 489 16.71 -34.36 36.82
C TRP A 489 16.09 -33.23 37.65
N THR A 490 15.67 -32.14 37.02
CA THR A 490 14.93 -31.05 37.68
C THR A 490 13.65 -30.76 36.93
N CYS A 491 12.61 -30.31 37.63
CA CYS A 491 11.35 -29.90 37.02
C CYS A 491 11.52 -28.55 36.32
N GLN A 492 11.01 -28.43 35.09
CA GLN A 492 11.14 -27.20 34.30
C GLN A 492 10.18 -26.11 34.78
N GLU A 493 8.95 -26.51 35.12
CA GLU A 493 7.86 -25.60 35.46
C GLU A 493 7.89 -25.18 36.95
N LEU A 494 8.42 -26.03 37.83
CA LEU A 494 8.45 -25.79 39.27
C LEU A 494 9.88 -25.99 39.81
N PRO A 495 10.34 -25.14 40.74
CA PRO A 495 11.70 -25.25 41.28
C PRO A 495 11.78 -26.36 42.32
N THR A 496 11.80 -27.62 41.86
CA THR A 496 11.95 -28.78 42.74
C THR A 496 13.38 -28.99 43.22
N GLY A 497 14.35 -28.44 42.47
CA GLY A 497 15.75 -28.81 42.54
C GLY A 497 16.00 -30.22 41.97
N PRO A 498 17.27 -30.67 41.98
CA PRO A 498 17.66 -31.97 41.46
C PRO A 498 17.00 -33.16 42.19
N GLN A 499 16.53 -34.14 41.43
CA GLN A 499 16.02 -35.42 41.89
C GLN A 499 16.58 -36.56 41.04
N THR A 500 16.99 -37.64 41.69
CA THR A 500 17.60 -38.78 41.00
C THR A 500 16.56 -39.82 40.65
N PHE A 501 16.51 -40.20 39.36
CA PHE A 501 15.63 -41.25 38.86
C PHE A 501 16.46 -42.37 38.21
N ALA A 502 16.09 -43.62 38.46
CA ALA A 502 16.67 -44.79 37.80
C ALA A 502 16.00 -45.05 36.45
N TYR A 503 16.65 -45.83 35.58
CA TYR A 503 16.11 -46.19 34.27
C TYR A 503 14.75 -46.89 34.38
N GLN A 504 13.81 -46.51 33.52
CA GLN A 504 12.42 -46.99 33.46
C GLN A 504 11.51 -46.70 34.66
N VAL A 505 11.97 -45.99 35.69
CA VAL A 505 11.08 -45.49 36.74
C VAL A 505 10.11 -44.47 36.14
N THR A 506 8.81 -44.64 36.37
CA THR A 506 7.78 -43.69 35.94
C THR A 506 8.05 -42.31 36.55
N MET A 507 8.15 -41.30 35.71
CA MET A 507 8.45 -39.94 36.17
C MET A 507 7.28 -39.38 36.99
N PRO A 508 7.53 -38.86 38.20
CA PRO A 508 6.46 -38.46 39.09
C PRO A 508 5.79 -37.16 38.64
N GLN A 509 4.55 -36.98 39.08
CA GLN A 509 3.87 -35.68 39.09
C GLN A 509 4.42 -34.82 40.24
N VAL A 510 4.40 -33.50 40.07
CA VAL A 510 4.77 -32.55 41.13
C VAL A 510 3.50 -31.82 41.57
N ASN A 511 3.19 -31.85 42.87
CA ASN A 511 1.96 -31.28 43.43
C ASN A 511 0.68 -31.73 42.71
N GLY A 512 0.63 -33.00 42.28
CA GLY A 512 -0.51 -33.58 41.55
C GLY A 512 -0.70 -33.08 40.12
N ARG A 513 0.31 -32.39 39.55
CA ARG A 513 0.31 -31.90 38.17
C ARG A 513 1.35 -32.64 37.33
N GLU A 514 1.01 -32.91 36.08
CA GLU A 514 1.99 -33.38 35.11
C GLU A 514 2.96 -32.26 34.76
N VAL A 515 4.26 -32.57 34.85
CA VAL A 515 5.34 -31.63 34.61
C VAL A 515 6.35 -32.20 33.63
N THR A 516 7.27 -31.36 33.18
CA THR A 516 8.37 -31.73 32.31
C THR A 516 9.65 -31.78 33.13
N TRP A 517 10.29 -32.96 33.14
CA TRP A 517 11.57 -33.15 33.79
C TRP A 517 12.71 -32.98 32.77
N VAL A 518 13.78 -32.31 33.18
CA VAL A 518 14.97 -32.04 32.37
C VAL A 518 16.19 -32.68 33.03
N LEU A 519 16.95 -33.49 32.26
CA LEU A 519 18.15 -34.16 32.74
C LEU A 519 19.26 -33.13 32.98
N LEU A 520 19.82 -33.14 34.18
CA LEU A 520 20.99 -32.36 34.58
C LEU A 520 22.28 -33.15 34.35
N THR A 521 22.34 -34.38 34.86
CA THR A 521 23.52 -35.25 34.77
C THR A 521 23.12 -36.72 34.75
N PHE A 522 23.84 -37.54 34.00
CA PHE A 522 23.66 -38.99 34.01
C PHE A 522 24.19 -39.60 35.32
N LEU A 523 23.50 -40.61 35.83
CA LEU A 523 24.02 -41.46 36.91
C LEU A 523 25.05 -42.40 36.27
N ARG A 524 26.28 -42.41 36.80
CA ARG A 524 27.33 -43.30 36.29
C ARG A 524 27.11 -44.74 36.72
#